data_AF-A0A346NQU6-F1
#
_entry.id   AF-A0A346NQU6-F1
#
_cell.length_a   1.000
_cell.length_b   1.000
_cell.length_c   1.000
_cell.angle_alpha   90.00
_cell.angle_beta   90.00
_cell.angle_gamma   90.00
#
_symmetry.space_group_name_H-M   'P 1'
#
loop_
_entity.id
_entity.type
_entity.pdbx_description
1 polymer ?
#
loop_
_entity_poly.entity_id
_entity_poly.type
_entity_poly.pdbx_seq_one_letter_code
_entity_poly.pdbx_strand_id
1 'polypeptide(L)'
;MAKRFRATGSARYLDLTGDYAGASILLGNTPNTLRQHYTTGNPIENKKQLQAATHTLEAVARCSDLAQAKSYAKSKLDVEVLPYEQFLAKYGDLNKHSKKTALGSGCISPFGKQASVYRRKMNLSPMHFDVDHLACADILNCFDCPNQVIIEKVEDIWCLMSFREVIEESIIDHKSHSQFVRNFASLVEKIDLCIFSVDPKVRRKATKKLKQEGRHPIWPEGINYNF
;
A
#
# COMPACT_ATOMS: atom_id res chain seq x y z
N MET A 1 -19.93 -25.44 29.25
CA MET A 1 -19.33 -25.30 27.90
C MET A 1 -20.31 -24.73 26.87
N ALA A 2 -21.57 -25.19 26.81
CA ALA A 2 -22.60 -24.74 25.86
C ALA A 2 -22.92 -23.22 25.87
N LYS A 3 -22.91 -22.56 27.03
CA LYS A 3 -23.23 -21.13 27.15
C LYS A 3 -22.24 -20.22 26.41
N ARG A 4 -20.94 -20.56 26.42
CA ARG A 4 -19.89 -19.79 25.71
C ARG A 4 -20.04 -19.93 24.20
N PHE A 5 -20.33 -21.14 23.72
CA PHE A 5 -20.55 -21.40 22.31
C PHE A 5 -21.78 -20.65 21.77
N ARG A 6 -22.89 -20.64 22.53
CA ARG A 6 -24.08 -19.85 22.21
C ARG A 6 -23.78 -18.36 22.14
N ALA A 7 -22.96 -17.85 23.07
CA ALA A 7 -22.58 -16.44 23.09
C ALA A 7 -21.67 -16.01 21.94
N THR A 8 -20.68 -16.83 21.58
CA THR A 8 -19.83 -16.54 20.43
C THR A 8 -20.60 -16.69 19.11
N GLY A 9 -21.49 -17.69 19.01
CA GLY A 9 -22.32 -17.91 17.82
C GLY A 9 -23.31 -16.77 17.58
N SER A 10 -23.98 -16.29 18.63
CA SER A 10 -24.90 -15.16 18.53
C SER A 10 -24.20 -13.86 18.16
N ALA A 11 -23.03 -13.59 18.75
CA ALA A 11 -22.25 -12.40 18.45
C ALA A 11 -21.86 -12.37 16.97
N ARG A 12 -21.36 -13.49 16.43
CA ARG A 12 -21.02 -13.61 15.00
C ARG A 12 -22.21 -13.45 14.06
N TYR A 13 -23.36 -14.03 14.42
CA TYR A 13 -24.58 -13.87 13.64
C TYR A 13 -25.04 -12.41 13.60
N LEU A 14 -25.01 -11.73 14.75
CA LEU A 14 -25.36 -10.31 14.86
C LEU A 14 -24.37 -9.41 14.12
N ASP A 15 -23.07 -9.66 14.22
CA ASP A 15 -22.03 -8.92 13.49
C ASP A 15 -22.21 -9.01 11.97
N LEU A 16 -22.65 -10.17 11.46
CA LEU A 16 -22.83 -10.39 10.02
C LEU A 16 -24.16 -9.84 9.49
N THR A 17 -25.24 -9.96 10.26
CA THR A 17 -26.62 -9.74 9.77
C THR A 17 -27.28 -8.49 10.33
N GLY A 18 -26.85 -8.00 11.50
CA GLY A 18 -27.56 -6.95 12.24
C GLY A 18 -28.96 -7.34 12.73
N ASP A 19 -29.39 -8.60 12.55
CA ASP A 19 -30.76 -9.03 12.82
C ASP A 19 -30.93 -9.52 14.26
N TYR A 20 -31.32 -8.58 15.13
CA TYR A 20 -31.60 -8.86 16.54
C TYR A 20 -32.84 -9.73 16.75
N ALA A 21 -33.84 -9.63 15.88
CA ALA A 21 -35.07 -10.40 16.00
C ALA A 21 -34.83 -11.87 15.64
N GLY A 22 -34.20 -12.13 14.49
CA GLY A 22 -33.81 -13.48 14.09
C GLY A 22 -32.81 -14.12 15.05
N ALA A 23 -31.84 -13.36 15.57
CA ALA A 23 -30.93 -13.86 16.60
C ALA A 23 -31.67 -14.28 17.88
N SER A 24 -32.68 -13.51 18.31
CA SER A 24 -33.47 -13.84 19.50
C SER A 24 -34.30 -15.11 19.31
N ILE A 25 -34.88 -15.30 18.12
CA ILE A 25 -35.61 -16.52 17.74
C ILE A 25 -34.66 -17.72 17.68
N LEU A 26 -33.50 -17.59 17.02
CA LEU A 26 -32.49 -18.65 16.87
C LEU A 26 -31.99 -19.16 18.23
N LEU A 27 -31.88 -18.26 19.21
CA LEU A 27 -31.41 -18.58 20.56
C LEU A 27 -32.54 -19.03 21.49
N GLY A 28 -33.81 -18.95 21.05
CA GLY A 28 -34.98 -19.24 21.87
C GLY A 28 -35.12 -18.29 23.06
N ASN A 29 -34.74 -17.02 22.89
CA ASN A 29 -34.70 -16.01 23.95
C ASN A 29 -35.52 -14.78 23.57
N THR A 30 -35.87 -13.96 24.58
CA THR A 30 -36.45 -12.63 24.30
C THR A 30 -35.38 -11.67 23.75
N PRO A 31 -35.77 -10.65 22.96
CA PRO A 31 -34.86 -9.59 22.53
C PRO A 31 -34.14 -8.89 23.70
N ASN A 32 -34.79 -8.82 24.87
CA ASN A 32 -34.22 -8.17 26.05
C ASN A 32 -33.09 -9.02 26.65
N THR A 33 -33.29 -10.35 26.75
CA THR A 33 -32.26 -11.30 27.20
C THR A 33 -31.09 -11.36 26.22
N LEU A 34 -31.34 -11.29 24.91
CA LEU A 34 -30.32 -11.17 23.88
C LEU A 34 -29.43 -9.93 24.14
N ARG A 35 -30.04 -8.75 24.31
CA ARG A 35 -29.34 -7.48 24.54
C ARG A 35 -28.47 -7.48 25.80
N GLN A 36 -28.89 -8.15 26.87
CA GLN A 36 -28.14 -8.15 28.12
C GLN A 36 -26.95 -9.11 28.11
N HIS A 37 -27.07 -10.25 27.43
CA HIS A 37 -26.11 -11.35 27.60
C HIS A 37 -25.35 -11.75 26.33
N TYR A 38 -25.78 -11.28 25.16
CA TYR A 38 -25.32 -11.80 23.87
C TYR A 38 -24.81 -10.72 22.90
N THR A 39 -24.84 -9.43 23.28
CA THR A 39 -24.39 -8.30 22.44
C THR A 39 -23.11 -7.64 22.92
N THR A 40 -22.52 -8.09 24.04
CA THR A 40 -21.30 -7.50 24.60
C THR A 40 -20.01 -7.99 23.94
N GLY A 41 -20.11 -8.97 23.04
CA GLY A 41 -18.96 -9.55 22.33
C GLY A 41 -17.99 -10.30 23.26
N ASN A 42 -16.81 -10.62 22.74
CA ASN A 42 -15.74 -11.24 23.52
C ASN A 42 -14.83 -10.14 24.11
N PRO A 43 -14.71 -10.02 25.45
CA PRO A 43 -13.89 -8.98 26.07
C PRO A 43 -12.43 -8.96 25.60
N ILE A 44 -11.86 -10.11 25.24
CA ILE A 44 -10.48 -10.20 24.73
C ILE A 44 -10.40 -9.65 23.30
N GLU A 45 -11.36 -9.99 22.44
CA GLU A 45 -11.41 -9.49 21.07
C GLU A 45 -11.72 -8.00 21.05
N ASN A 46 -12.65 -7.53 21.87
CA ASN A 46 -12.96 -6.12 22.03
C ASN A 46 -11.70 -5.33 22.45
N LYS A 47 -10.92 -5.84 23.42
CA LYS A 47 -9.66 -5.22 23.84
C LYS A 47 -8.63 -5.19 22.71
N LYS A 48 -8.51 -6.26 21.92
CA LYS A 48 -7.63 -6.30 20.75
C LYS A 48 -8.05 -5.29 19.68
N GLN A 49 -9.36 -5.17 19.40
CA GLN A 49 -9.89 -4.19 18.46
C GLN A 49 -9.68 -2.75 18.94
N LEU A 50 -9.93 -2.49 20.23
CA LEU A 50 -9.62 -1.20 20.87
C LEU A 50 -8.14 -0.86 20.78
N GLN A 51 -7.25 -1.80 21.11
CA GLN A 51 -5.80 -1.61 21.00
C GLN A 51 -5.37 -1.31 19.56
N ALA A 52 -5.91 -2.04 18.57
CA ALA A 52 -5.64 -1.78 17.16
C ALA A 52 -6.11 -0.38 16.75
N ALA A 53 -7.34 0.00 17.11
CA ALA A 53 -7.86 1.34 16.84
C ALA A 53 -7.02 2.44 17.51
N THR A 54 -6.57 2.24 18.76
CA THR A 54 -5.69 3.16 19.45
C THR A 54 -4.33 3.29 18.77
N HIS A 55 -3.71 2.20 18.31
CA HIS A 55 -2.46 2.28 17.56
C HIS A 55 -2.63 2.98 16.20
N THR A 56 -3.75 2.77 15.52
CA THR A 56 -4.09 3.49 14.29
C THR A 56 -4.27 4.99 14.57
N LEU A 57 -5.00 5.36 15.62
CA LEU A 57 -5.19 6.76 16.03
C LEU A 57 -3.88 7.40 16.49
N GLU A 58 -3.04 6.67 17.23
CA GLU A 58 -1.71 7.08 17.66
C GLU A 58 -0.80 7.33 16.45
N ALA A 59 -0.82 6.45 15.45
CA ALA A 59 -0.09 6.65 14.20
C ALA A 59 -0.62 7.87 13.43
N VAL A 60 -1.93 8.06 13.34
CA VAL A 60 -2.53 9.26 12.73
C VAL A 60 -2.15 10.53 13.50
N ALA A 61 -2.16 10.50 14.83
CA ALA A 61 -1.86 11.64 15.69
C ALA A 61 -0.37 12.00 15.69
N ARG A 62 0.54 11.01 15.76
CA ARG A 62 1.99 11.21 15.73
C ARG A 62 2.48 11.79 14.42
N CYS A 63 1.79 11.54 13.33
CA CYS A 63 2.24 11.97 12.00
C CYS A 63 1.74 13.35 11.59
N SER A 64 1.43 14.19 12.59
CA SER A 64 1.17 15.61 12.40
C SER A 64 2.46 16.43 12.19
N ASP A 65 3.63 15.95 12.64
CA ASP A 65 4.93 16.53 12.28
C ASP A 65 5.54 15.84 11.05
N LEU A 66 5.77 16.63 10.00
CA LEU A 66 6.39 16.21 8.73
C LEU A 66 7.73 15.50 8.96
N ALA A 67 8.54 16.01 9.88
CA ALA A 67 9.87 15.47 10.14
C ALA A 67 9.80 14.06 10.73
N GLN A 68 8.82 13.81 11.60
CA GLN A 68 8.60 12.49 12.21
C GLN A 68 8.02 11.47 11.22
N ALA A 69 7.13 11.89 10.30
CA ALA A 69 6.64 11.00 9.24
C ALA A 69 7.76 10.56 8.30
N LYS A 70 8.65 11.49 7.91
CA LYS A 70 9.84 11.21 7.09
C LYS A 70 10.83 10.31 7.82
N SER A 71 11.08 10.54 9.10
CA SER A 71 12.00 9.70 9.89
C SER A 71 11.45 8.30 10.12
N TYR A 72 10.15 8.16 10.38
CA TYR A 72 9.47 6.88 10.52
C TYR A 72 9.57 6.04 9.24
N ALA A 73 9.20 6.61 8.09
CA ALA A 73 9.32 5.91 6.81
C ALA A 73 10.77 5.54 6.47
N LYS A 74 11.72 6.45 6.74
CA LYS A 74 13.16 6.15 6.61
C LYS A 74 13.58 4.97 7.49
N SER A 75 13.13 4.92 8.74
CA SER A 75 13.46 3.80 9.66
C SER A 75 12.81 2.47 9.29
N LYS A 76 11.66 2.49 8.62
CA LYS A 76 10.90 1.28 8.25
C LYS A 76 11.23 0.73 6.88
N LEU A 77 11.57 1.61 5.92
CA LEU A 77 11.74 1.24 4.52
C LEU A 77 13.16 1.48 3.98
N ASP A 78 14.01 2.21 4.70
CA ASP A 78 15.28 2.75 4.18
C ASP A 78 15.12 3.53 2.85
N VAL A 79 13.92 4.08 2.61
CA VAL A 79 13.62 4.85 1.41
C VAL A 79 13.73 6.34 1.71
N GLU A 80 14.52 7.05 0.91
CA GLU A 80 14.68 8.49 1.01
C GLU A 80 13.56 9.23 0.27
N VAL A 81 13.14 10.37 0.81
CA VAL A 81 12.03 11.19 0.29
C VAL A 81 12.56 12.60 0.05
N LEU A 82 12.63 13.03 -1.21
CA LEU A 82 13.24 14.29 -1.61
C LEU A 82 12.36 15.06 -2.61
N PRO A 83 12.34 16.41 -2.54
CA PRO A 83 11.94 17.23 -3.66
C PRO A 83 12.77 16.90 -4.92
N TYR A 84 12.17 17.07 -6.11
CA TYR A 84 12.84 16.70 -7.36
C TYR A 84 14.17 17.42 -7.59
N GLU A 85 14.23 18.71 -7.28
CA GLU A 85 15.46 19.51 -7.41
C GLU A 85 16.58 19.00 -6.49
N GLN A 86 16.24 18.58 -5.27
CA GLN A 86 17.20 18.01 -4.32
C GLN A 86 17.68 16.62 -4.76
N PHE A 87 16.78 15.81 -5.35
CA PHE A 87 17.17 14.55 -5.97
C PHE A 87 18.20 14.76 -7.08
N LEU A 88 17.97 15.72 -7.97
CA LEU A 88 18.92 16.08 -9.03
C LEU A 88 20.22 16.65 -8.46
N ALA A 89 20.17 17.52 -7.45
CA ALA A 89 21.37 18.07 -6.84
C ALA A 89 22.23 17.00 -6.15
N LYS A 90 21.60 15.99 -5.54
CA LYS A 90 22.30 14.94 -4.78
C LYS A 90 22.82 13.80 -5.68
N TYR A 91 22.04 13.45 -6.71
CA TYR A 91 22.27 12.24 -7.52
C TYR A 91 22.41 12.50 -9.02
N GLY A 92 22.26 13.75 -9.49
CA GLY A 92 22.25 14.11 -10.91
C GLY A 92 23.62 14.31 -11.56
N ASP A 93 24.72 14.14 -10.83
CA ASP A 93 26.07 14.18 -11.41
C ASP A 93 26.23 13.15 -12.55
N LEU A 94 27.01 13.52 -13.58
CA LEU A 94 27.24 12.76 -14.82
C LEU A 94 27.59 11.27 -14.59
N ASN A 95 28.24 10.93 -13.49
CA ASN A 95 28.69 9.56 -13.18
C ASN A 95 27.64 8.68 -12.49
N LYS A 96 26.54 9.26 -11.99
CA LYS A 96 25.54 8.52 -11.20
C LYS A 96 24.36 8.04 -12.03
N HIS A 97 24.18 8.55 -13.25
CA HIS A 97 23.10 8.18 -14.17
C HIS A 97 21.71 8.09 -13.52
N SER A 98 21.44 8.86 -12.47
CA SER A 98 20.17 8.76 -11.76
C SER A 98 19.03 9.22 -12.68
N LYS A 99 17.90 8.51 -12.62
CA LYS A 99 16.76 8.77 -13.50
C LYS A 99 15.45 8.61 -12.76
N LYS A 100 14.42 9.32 -13.23
CA LYS A 100 13.05 9.03 -12.85
C LYS A 100 12.62 7.66 -13.38
N THR A 101 11.77 6.98 -12.63
CA THR A 101 11.17 5.70 -12.98
C THR A 101 9.72 5.92 -13.45
N ALA A 102 9.14 4.89 -14.06
CA ALA A 102 7.72 4.88 -14.45
C ALA A 102 6.75 4.99 -13.26
N LEU A 103 7.22 4.72 -12.03
CA LEU A 103 6.43 4.84 -10.80
C LEU A 103 6.26 6.29 -10.33
N GLY A 104 6.91 7.26 -10.98
CA GLY A 104 7.07 8.62 -10.44
C GLY A 104 8.11 8.70 -9.32
N SER A 105 8.95 7.66 -9.15
CA SER A 105 10.08 7.70 -8.21
C SER A 105 11.39 8.06 -8.91
N GLY A 106 12.45 8.26 -8.13
CA GLY A 106 13.83 8.35 -8.61
C GLY A 106 14.58 7.05 -8.36
N CYS A 107 15.47 6.69 -9.27
CA CYS A 107 16.45 5.62 -9.13
C CYS A 107 17.86 6.21 -9.15
N ILE A 108 18.64 5.93 -8.11
CA ILE A 108 20.03 6.39 -7.97
C ILE A 108 20.96 5.69 -8.95
N SER A 109 20.72 4.41 -9.26
CA SER A 109 21.60 3.58 -10.11
C SER A 109 20.78 2.70 -11.07
N PRO A 110 20.15 3.28 -12.09
CA PRO A 110 19.26 2.54 -13.00
C PRO A 110 20.00 1.53 -13.88
N PHE A 111 21.30 1.70 -14.12
CA PHE A 111 22.13 0.77 -14.90
C PHE A 111 23.04 -0.11 -14.03
N GLY A 112 22.89 -0.03 -12.70
CA GLY A 112 23.75 -0.75 -11.76
C GLY A 112 23.41 -2.23 -11.61
N LYS A 113 23.83 -2.81 -10.48
CA LYS A 113 23.66 -4.23 -10.17
C LYS A 113 22.22 -4.73 -10.31
N GLN A 114 21.23 -3.92 -9.92
CA GLN A 114 19.82 -4.30 -9.99
C GLN A 114 19.31 -4.44 -11.43
N ALA A 115 19.86 -3.66 -12.37
CA ALA A 115 19.57 -3.82 -13.80
C ALA A 115 20.03 -5.20 -14.30
N SER A 116 21.25 -5.63 -13.92
CA SER A 116 21.77 -6.96 -14.26
C SER A 116 20.93 -8.10 -13.66
N VAL A 117 20.45 -7.94 -12.42
CA VAL A 117 19.55 -8.91 -11.78
C VAL A 117 18.23 -9.01 -12.54
N TYR A 118 17.62 -7.86 -12.85
CA TYR A 118 16.39 -7.80 -13.61
C TYR A 118 16.53 -8.42 -15.02
N ARG A 119 17.62 -8.09 -15.74
CA ARG A 119 17.92 -8.67 -17.05
C ARG A 119 18.00 -10.18 -17.00
N ARG A 120 18.68 -10.74 -15.99
CA ARG A 120 18.76 -12.19 -15.78
C ARG A 120 17.39 -12.78 -15.47
N LYS A 121 16.59 -12.14 -14.62
CA LYS A 121 15.22 -12.56 -14.28
C LYS A 121 14.32 -12.62 -15.52
N MET A 122 14.52 -11.71 -16.48
CA MET A 122 13.76 -11.62 -17.73
C MET A 122 14.40 -12.39 -18.90
N ASN A 123 15.48 -13.15 -18.67
CA ASN A 123 16.24 -13.87 -19.71
C ASN A 123 16.69 -12.96 -20.88
N LEU A 124 16.97 -11.69 -20.60
CA LEU A 124 17.53 -10.74 -21.56
C LEU A 124 19.03 -11.00 -21.71
N SER A 125 19.40 -11.76 -22.73
CA SER A 125 20.78 -12.12 -23.02
C SER A 125 21.47 -11.06 -23.89
N PRO A 126 22.67 -10.59 -23.52
CA PRO A 126 23.52 -9.74 -24.37
C PRO A 126 23.86 -10.37 -25.72
N MET A 127 23.73 -11.69 -25.84
CA MET A 127 23.98 -12.43 -27.09
C MET A 127 22.88 -12.16 -28.14
N HIS A 128 21.66 -11.86 -27.72
CA HIS A 128 20.51 -11.69 -28.61
C HIS A 128 20.06 -10.23 -28.75
N PHE A 129 20.35 -9.40 -27.74
CA PHE A 129 19.96 -7.99 -27.71
C PHE A 129 21.09 -7.17 -27.09
N ASP A 130 21.28 -5.93 -27.55
CA ASP A 130 22.06 -4.97 -26.79
C ASP A 130 21.25 -4.59 -25.54
N VAL A 131 21.78 -4.94 -24.37
CA VAL A 131 21.10 -4.77 -23.07
C VAL A 131 21.84 -3.86 -22.10
N ASP A 132 23.02 -3.37 -22.48
CA ASP A 132 23.88 -2.57 -21.60
C ASP A 132 23.30 -1.17 -21.39
N HIS A 133 22.58 -0.65 -22.39
CA HIS A 133 21.85 0.60 -22.32
C HIS A 133 20.46 0.48 -21.66
N LEU A 134 20.04 -0.72 -21.23
CA LEU A 134 18.73 -0.93 -20.61
C LEU A 134 18.77 -0.65 -19.11
N ALA A 135 17.94 0.28 -18.67
CA ALA A 135 17.73 0.57 -17.26
C ALA A 135 16.92 -0.56 -16.59
N CYS A 136 17.09 -0.70 -15.28
CA CYS A 136 16.27 -1.59 -14.45
C CYS A 136 14.78 -1.18 -14.53
N ALA A 137 13.92 -2.15 -14.79
CA ALA A 137 12.46 -1.98 -14.84
C ALA A 137 11.72 -2.93 -13.87
N ASP A 138 12.38 -3.40 -12.80
CA ASP A 138 11.77 -4.26 -11.78
C ASP A 138 10.92 -3.45 -10.78
N ILE A 139 9.86 -2.80 -11.29
CA ILE A 139 9.06 -1.82 -10.54
C ILE A 139 8.42 -2.41 -9.27
N LEU A 140 8.12 -3.71 -9.25
CA LEU A 140 7.56 -4.39 -8.07
C LEU A 140 8.58 -4.49 -6.93
N ASN A 141 9.87 -4.56 -7.27
CA ASN A 141 10.96 -4.66 -6.31
C ASN A 141 11.58 -3.29 -5.96
N CYS A 142 11.09 -2.19 -6.54
CA CYS A 142 11.61 -0.85 -6.26
C CYS A 142 11.50 -0.47 -4.78
N PHE A 143 10.47 -0.91 -4.07
CA PHE A 143 10.26 -0.59 -2.65
C PHE A 143 11.12 -1.41 -1.68
N ASP A 144 11.89 -2.37 -2.22
CA ASP A 144 12.94 -3.13 -1.53
C ASP A 144 14.35 -2.76 -2.01
N CYS A 145 14.45 -1.81 -2.94
CA CYS A 145 15.69 -1.46 -3.60
C CYS A 145 16.35 -0.29 -2.88
N PRO A 146 17.64 -0.38 -2.47
CA PRO A 146 18.35 0.72 -1.83
C PRO A 146 18.59 1.92 -2.76
N ASN A 147 18.37 1.74 -4.08
CA ASN A 147 18.51 2.82 -5.05
C ASN A 147 17.23 3.64 -5.23
N GLN A 148 16.15 3.30 -4.52
CA GLN A 148 14.86 3.96 -4.64
C GLN A 148 14.81 5.26 -3.83
N VAL A 149 14.30 6.31 -4.46
CA VAL A 149 14.03 7.61 -3.83
C VAL A 149 12.62 8.06 -4.21
N ILE A 150 11.81 8.47 -3.25
CA ILE A 150 10.49 9.06 -3.51
C ILE A 150 10.65 10.53 -3.85
N ILE A 151 10.06 10.94 -4.98
CA ILE A 151 10.10 12.32 -5.46
C ILE A 151 8.85 13.06 -4.98
N GLU A 152 9.03 14.07 -4.11
CA GLU A 152 7.94 14.87 -3.54
C GLU A 152 7.41 15.94 -4.53
N LYS A 153 6.88 15.50 -5.67
CA LYS A 153 6.18 16.37 -6.62
C LYS A 153 4.78 15.82 -6.86
N VAL A 154 3.80 16.71 -7.03
CA VAL A 154 2.38 16.32 -7.15
C VAL A 154 2.15 15.30 -8.26
N GLU A 155 2.73 15.52 -9.45
CA GLU A 155 2.59 14.61 -10.60
C GLU A 155 3.22 13.22 -10.32
N ASP A 156 4.37 13.21 -9.69
CA ASP A 156 5.13 12.00 -9.35
C ASP A 156 4.39 11.17 -8.29
N ILE A 157 3.85 11.82 -7.26
CA ILE A 157 3.05 11.16 -6.22
C ILE A 157 1.69 10.72 -6.75
N TRP A 158 1.07 11.48 -7.66
CA TRP A 158 -0.14 11.04 -8.35
C TRP A 158 0.12 9.77 -9.18
N CYS A 159 1.25 9.70 -9.89
CA CYS A 159 1.69 8.50 -10.59
C CYS A 159 1.85 7.31 -9.63
N LEU A 160 2.51 7.51 -8.49
CA LEU A 160 2.69 6.47 -7.47
C LEU A 160 1.36 6.01 -6.85
N MET A 161 0.43 6.92 -6.55
CA MET A 161 -0.90 6.58 -6.05
C MET A 161 -1.71 5.80 -7.08
N SER A 162 -1.56 6.14 -8.36
CA SER A 162 -2.24 5.43 -9.46
C SER A 162 -1.71 4.01 -9.61
N PHE A 163 -0.39 3.82 -9.47
CA PHE A 163 0.22 2.49 -9.44
C PHE A 163 -0.32 1.65 -8.26
N ARG A 164 -0.51 2.26 -7.08
CA ARG A 164 -1.12 1.59 -5.93
C ARG A 164 -2.54 1.09 -6.24
N GLU A 165 -3.37 1.92 -6.86
CA GLU A 165 -4.74 1.53 -7.27
C GLU A 165 -4.72 0.39 -8.29
N VAL A 166 -3.78 0.39 -9.25
CA VAL A 166 -3.59 -0.73 -10.19
C VAL A 166 -3.26 -2.03 -9.45
N ILE A 167 -2.38 -1.99 -8.45
CA ILE A 167 -2.05 -3.18 -7.66
C ILE A 167 -3.29 -3.65 -6.91
N GLU A 168 -4.06 -2.78 -6.28
CA GLU A 168 -5.29 -3.16 -5.57
C GLU A 168 -6.35 -3.76 -6.48
N GLU A 169 -6.59 -3.15 -7.65
CA GLU A 169 -7.54 -3.65 -8.65
C GLU A 169 -7.14 -5.00 -9.23
N SER A 170 -5.84 -5.28 -9.31
CA SER A 170 -5.34 -6.57 -9.81
C SER A 170 -5.89 -7.77 -9.03
N ILE A 171 -6.45 -7.57 -7.82
CA ILE A 171 -7.13 -8.63 -7.06
C ILE A 171 -8.20 -9.36 -7.88
N ILE A 172 -8.83 -8.68 -8.84
CA ILE A 172 -9.86 -9.25 -9.72
C ILE A 172 -9.27 -10.32 -10.66
N ASP A 173 -8.00 -10.14 -11.05
CA ASP A 173 -7.28 -11.05 -11.95
C ASP A 173 -6.57 -12.19 -11.18
N HIS A 174 -6.58 -12.16 -9.85
CA HIS A 174 -5.95 -13.19 -9.03
C HIS A 174 -6.86 -14.39 -8.83
N LYS A 175 -6.26 -15.59 -8.77
CA LYS A 175 -7.02 -16.84 -8.55
C LYS A 175 -7.77 -16.86 -7.22
N SER A 176 -7.26 -16.14 -6.22
CA SER A 176 -7.94 -15.95 -4.93
C SER A 176 -7.40 -14.74 -4.19
N HIS A 177 -8.22 -14.20 -3.28
CA HIS A 177 -7.82 -13.16 -2.34
C HIS A 177 -6.57 -13.55 -1.53
N SER A 178 -6.46 -14.82 -1.12
CA SER A 178 -5.29 -15.31 -0.37
C SER A 178 -4.00 -15.21 -1.19
N GLN A 179 -4.06 -15.53 -2.49
CA GLN A 179 -2.91 -15.38 -3.38
C GLN A 179 -2.51 -13.92 -3.54
N PHE A 180 -3.49 -13.03 -3.74
CA PHE A 180 -3.26 -11.59 -3.83
C PHE A 180 -2.54 -11.06 -2.59
N VAL A 181 -3.09 -11.33 -1.40
CA VAL A 181 -2.50 -10.90 -0.12
C VAL A 181 -1.07 -11.41 0.03
N ARG A 182 -0.83 -12.69 -0.28
CA ARG A 182 0.51 -13.27 -0.19
C ARG A 182 1.52 -12.57 -1.11
N ASN A 183 1.10 -12.14 -2.28
CA ASN A 183 1.97 -11.56 -3.29
C ASN A 183 2.18 -10.05 -3.09
N PHE A 184 1.12 -9.33 -2.71
CA PHE A 184 1.07 -7.87 -2.82
C PHE A 184 0.83 -7.11 -1.52
N ALA A 185 0.41 -7.76 -0.42
CA ALA A 185 0.13 -7.03 0.83
C ALA A 185 1.35 -6.26 1.35
N SER A 186 2.54 -6.89 1.31
CA SER A 186 3.78 -6.22 1.71
C SER A 186 4.13 -5.07 0.77
N LEU A 187 3.91 -5.22 -0.54
CA LEU A 187 4.17 -4.15 -1.51
C LEU A 187 3.24 -2.95 -1.26
N VAL A 188 1.95 -3.20 -1.09
CA VAL A 188 0.94 -2.15 -0.82
C VAL A 188 1.27 -1.41 0.47
N GLU A 189 1.63 -2.12 1.54
CA GLU A 189 2.05 -1.51 2.81
C GLU A 189 3.26 -0.58 2.64
N LYS A 190 4.27 -1.00 1.87
CA LYS A 190 5.45 -0.16 1.59
C LYS A 190 5.10 1.08 0.77
N ILE A 191 4.24 0.92 -0.24
CA ILE A 191 3.74 2.05 -1.04
C ILE A 191 2.99 3.04 -0.14
N ASP A 192 2.13 2.56 0.75
CA ASP A 192 1.38 3.38 1.70
C ASP A 192 2.28 4.17 2.63
N LEU A 193 3.30 3.50 3.20
CA LEU A 193 4.31 4.14 4.02
C LEU A 193 5.11 5.21 3.23
N CYS A 194 5.45 4.95 1.96
CA CYS A 194 6.06 5.93 1.08
C CYS A 194 5.15 7.15 0.85
N ILE A 195 3.89 6.95 0.47
CA ILE A 195 2.93 8.05 0.25
C ILE A 195 2.72 8.85 1.55
N PHE A 196 2.71 8.17 2.68
CA PHE A 196 2.52 8.79 3.98
C PHE A 196 3.70 9.66 4.43
N SER A 197 4.91 9.32 3.99
CA SER A 197 6.13 10.09 4.26
C SER A 197 6.24 11.41 3.49
N VAL A 198 5.46 11.55 2.42
CA VAL A 198 5.42 12.76 1.59
C VAL A 198 4.75 13.91 2.33
N ASP A 199 5.18 15.13 2.05
CA ASP A 199 4.53 16.36 2.52
C ASP A 199 2.99 16.33 2.38
N PRO A 200 2.24 16.55 3.48
CA PRO A 200 0.78 16.52 3.48
C PRO A 200 0.13 17.42 2.42
N LYS A 201 0.74 18.57 2.08
CA LYS A 201 0.25 19.47 1.03
C LYS A 201 0.42 18.85 -0.35
N VAL A 202 1.54 18.21 -0.62
CA VAL A 202 1.80 17.49 -1.88
C VAL A 202 0.87 16.29 -1.99
N ARG A 203 0.78 15.48 -0.93
CA ARG A 203 -0.14 14.33 -0.85
C ARG A 203 -1.59 14.76 -1.10
N ARG A 204 -2.09 15.79 -0.41
CA ARG A 204 -3.46 16.29 -0.60
C ARG A 204 -3.73 16.75 -2.03
N LYS A 205 -2.78 17.43 -2.67
CA LYS A 205 -2.90 17.84 -4.07
C LYS A 205 -2.93 16.64 -5.02
N ALA A 206 -2.06 15.65 -4.81
CA ALA A 206 -2.04 14.42 -5.61
C ALA A 206 -3.34 13.62 -5.43
N THR A 207 -3.84 13.47 -4.20
CA THR A 207 -5.13 12.83 -3.94
C THR A 207 -6.30 13.57 -4.58
N LYS A 208 -6.30 14.91 -4.55
CA LYS A 208 -7.32 15.71 -5.25
C LYS A 208 -7.25 15.46 -6.77
N LYS A 209 -6.05 15.43 -7.33
CA LYS A 209 -5.82 15.16 -8.75
C LYS A 209 -6.34 13.77 -9.14
N LEU A 210 -5.97 12.72 -8.39
CA LEU A 210 -6.47 11.36 -8.58
C LEU A 210 -8.00 11.28 -8.60
N LYS A 211 -8.67 11.98 -7.68
CA LYS A 211 -10.14 12.03 -7.61
C LYS A 211 -10.80 12.81 -8.76
N GLN A 212 -10.10 13.79 -9.34
CA GLN A 212 -10.66 14.69 -10.36
C GLN A 212 -10.35 14.23 -11.78
N GLU A 213 -9.15 13.71 -12.00
CA GLU A 213 -8.61 13.34 -13.31
C GLU A 213 -8.53 11.82 -13.49
N GLY A 214 -8.76 11.03 -12.44
CA GLY A 214 -8.56 9.58 -12.46
C GLY A 214 -7.09 9.21 -12.32
N ARG A 215 -6.75 7.97 -12.71
CA ARG A 215 -5.38 7.47 -12.67
C ARG A 215 -4.47 8.19 -13.67
N HIS A 216 -3.20 8.29 -13.29
CA HIS A 216 -2.14 8.80 -14.15
C HIS A 216 -2.11 8.02 -15.48
N PRO A 217 -1.94 8.65 -16.66
CA PRO A 217 -2.04 7.97 -17.97
C PRO A 217 -1.11 6.78 -18.20
N ILE A 218 -0.01 6.69 -17.45
CA ILE A 218 0.90 5.52 -17.44
C ILE A 218 0.20 4.27 -16.87
N TRP A 219 -0.82 4.47 -16.03
CA TRP A 219 -1.59 3.47 -15.30
C TRP A 219 -3.08 3.58 -15.66
N PRO A 220 -3.47 3.31 -16.92
CA PRO A 220 -4.83 3.54 -17.40
C PRO A 220 -5.87 2.68 -16.66
N GLU A 221 -7.12 3.15 -16.68
CA GLU A 221 -8.26 2.37 -16.17
C GLU A 221 -8.62 1.27 -17.20
N GLY A 222 -8.44 0.01 -16.81
CA GLY A 222 -8.68 -1.15 -17.66
C GLY A 222 -7.49 -1.58 -18.53
N ILE A 223 -7.64 -2.73 -19.19
CA ILE A 223 -6.67 -3.21 -20.17
C ILE A 223 -6.77 -2.28 -21.39
N ASN A 224 -5.64 -1.70 -21.81
CA ASN A 224 -5.58 -0.99 -23.09
C ASN A 224 -5.84 -1.99 -24.22
N TYR A 225 -7.09 -2.13 -24.66
CA TYR A 225 -7.49 -2.97 -25.78
C TYR A 225 -6.99 -2.44 -27.15
N ASN A 226 -6.24 -1.34 -27.17
CA ASN A 226 -5.76 -0.64 -28.36
C ASN A 226 -4.26 -0.85 -28.64
N PHE A 227 -3.70 -2.00 -28.29
CA PHE A 227 -2.38 -2.44 -28.77
C PHE A 227 -2.52 -3.71 -29.59
#